data_AF-A0A1G2XUJ7-F1
#
_entry.id   AF-A0A1G2XUJ7-F1
#
_cell.length_a   1.000
_cell.length_b   1.000
_cell.length_c   1.000
_cell.angle_alpha   90.00
_cell.angle_beta   90.00
_cell.angle_gamma   90.00
#
_symmetry.space_group_name_H-M   'P 1'
#
loop_
_entity.id
_entity.type
_entity.pdbx_description
1 polymer ?
#
loop_
_entity_poly.entity_id
_entity_poly.type
_entity_poly.pdbx_seq_one_letter_code
_entity_poly.pdbx_strand_id
1 'polypeptide(L)'
;MKNENSLEYIHKLMNENKIEKAMEILNRDSDKSIWAQNTRAVCLMRMNSPQSAVKTLTPIVFPGSSVAVNSEVPDKIKLNLATAMLLSGNIAGALDIIQYCKDNSQYCNKLSASIKKWKKTLPLWSRFMIMLSILPYDKPVAIEPPLGEL
;
A
#
# COMPACT_ATOMS: atom_id res chain seq x y z
N MET A 1 12.26 -21.75 -13.93
CA MET A 1 12.68 -20.67 -14.86
C MET A 1 11.50 -20.03 -15.63
N LYS A 2 10.29 -19.94 -15.06
CA LYS A 2 9.11 -19.40 -15.78
C LYS A 2 8.52 -18.11 -15.17
N ASN A 3 9.04 -17.62 -14.04
CA ASN A 3 8.35 -16.62 -13.22
C ASN A 3 8.74 -15.16 -13.54
N GLU A 4 10.00 -14.87 -13.88
CA GLU A 4 10.46 -13.49 -14.15
C GLU A 4 9.76 -12.87 -15.37
N ASN A 5 9.62 -13.65 -16.45
CA ASN A 5 8.98 -13.21 -17.70
C ASN A 5 7.46 -12.97 -17.53
N SER A 6 6.83 -13.67 -16.56
CA SER A 6 5.42 -13.51 -16.21
C SER A 6 5.16 -12.20 -15.46
N LEU A 7 6.00 -11.88 -14.46
CA LEU A 7 5.89 -10.64 -13.69
C LEU A 7 6.16 -9.40 -14.54
N GLU A 8 7.16 -9.45 -15.44
CA GLU A 8 7.40 -8.36 -16.38
C GLU A 8 6.19 -8.09 -17.29
N TYR A 9 5.56 -9.16 -17.78
CA TYR A 9 4.34 -9.04 -18.58
C TYR A 9 3.16 -8.48 -17.77
N ILE A 10 3.01 -8.91 -16.51
CA ILE A 10 2.00 -8.36 -15.59
C ILE A 10 2.25 -6.86 -15.37
N HIS A 11 3.50 -6.44 -15.12
CA HIS A 11 3.85 -5.03 -14.95
C HIS A 11 3.53 -4.20 -16.19
N LYS A 12 3.78 -4.75 -17.39
CA LYS A 12 3.36 -4.13 -18.65
C LYS A 12 1.85 -3.92 -18.72
N LEU A 13 1.05 -4.96 -18.42
CA LEU A 13 -0.42 -4.84 -18.39
C LEU A 13 -0.89 -3.78 -17.39
N MET A 14 -0.26 -3.70 -16.22
CA MET A 14 -0.59 -2.69 -15.22
C MET A 14 -0.26 -1.27 -15.64
N ASN A 15 0.83 -1.07 -16.38
CA ASN A 15 1.19 0.22 -16.97
C ASN A 15 0.24 0.63 -18.12
N GLU A 16 -0.32 -0.35 -18.83
CA GLU A 16 -1.36 -0.16 -19.84
C GLU A 16 -2.79 -0.02 -19.24
N ASN A 17 -2.91 0.09 -17.91
CA ASN A 17 -4.18 0.15 -17.17
C ASN A 17 -5.11 -1.06 -17.41
N LYS A 18 -4.58 -2.22 -17.78
CA LYS A 18 -5.30 -3.48 -17.96
C LYS A 18 -5.27 -4.30 -16.67
N ILE A 19 -5.79 -3.73 -15.58
CA ILE A 19 -5.63 -4.26 -14.22
C ILE A 19 -6.32 -5.62 -14.04
N GLU A 20 -7.50 -5.80 -14.64
CA GLU A 20 -8.28 -7.04 -14.53
C GLU A 20 -7.54 -8.22 -15.18
N LYS A 21 -6.91 -7.99 -16.34
CA LYS A 21 -6.10 -9.00 -17.04
C LYS A 21 -4.85 -9.35 -16.24
N ALA A 22 -4.18 -8.35 -15.67
CA ALA A 22 -3.04 -8.56 -14.77
C ALA A 22 -3.44 -9.42 -13.55
N MET A 23 -4.60 -9.12 -12.94
CA MET A 23 -5.13 -9.87 -11.81
C MET A 23 -5.51 -11.32 -12.19
N GLU A 24 -6.10 -11.53 -13.36
CA GLU A 24 -6.44 -12.86 -13.86
C GLU A 24 -5.19 -13.76 -14.00
N ILE A 25 -4.10 -13.21 -14.55
CA ILE A 25 -2.83 -13.93 -14.65
C ILE A 25 -2.28 -14.25 -13.26
N LEU A 26 -2.26 -13.26 -12.35
CA LEU A 26 -1.81 -13.45 -10.95
C LEU A 26 -2.64 -14.48 -10.18
N ASN A 27 -3.92 -14.66 -10.50
CA ASN A 27 -4.78 -15.63 -9.83
C ASN A 27 -4.60 -17.05 -10.37
N ARG A 28 -4.19 -17.18 -11.64
CA ARG A 28 -3.86 -18.48 -12.26
C ARG A 28 -2.45 -18.94 -11.88
N ASP A 29 -1.56 -17.99 -11.59
CA ASP A 29 -0.20 -18.29 -11.16
C ASP A 29 -0.19 -18.78 -9.70
N SER A 30 0.62 -19.81 -9.44
CA SER A 30 0.88 -20.35 -8.10
C SER A 30 1.97 -19.59 -7.35
N ASP A 31 2.56 -18.55 -7.96
CA ASP A 31 3.61 -17.75 -7.31
C ASP A 31 3.10 -17.04 -6.05
N LYS A 32 3.74 -17.40 -4.92
CA LYS A 32 3.50 -16.85 -3.59
C LYS A 32 4.64 -15.93 -3.14
N SER A 33 5.56 -15.57 -4.03
CA SER A 33 6.62 -14.61 -3.74
C SER A 33 6.06 -13.29 -3.19
N ILE A 34 6.85 -12.60 -2.37
CA ILE A 34 6.46 -11.29 -1.82
C ILE A 34 6.18 -10.28 -2.94
N TRP A 35 6.85 -10.41 -4.08
CA TRP A 35 6.65 -9.58 -5.26
C TRP A 35 5.32 -9.88 -5.95
N ALA A 36 4.97 -11.14 -6.18
CA ALA A 36 3.66 -11.50 -6.72
C ALA A 36 2.51 -11.05 -5.81
N GLN A 37 2.68 -11.16 -4.48
CA GLN A 37 1.71 -10.66 -3.51
C GLN A 37 1.63 -9.12 -3.50
N ASN A 38 2.77 -8.44 -3.64
CA ASN A 38 2.83 -6.98 -3.80
C ASN A 38 2.05 -6.53 -5.03
N THR A 39 2.35 -7.12 -6.19
CA THR A 39 1.67 -6.82 -7.46
C THR A 39 0.17 -7.09 -7.35
N ARG A 40 -0.24 -8.19 -6.70
CA ARG A 40 -1.66 -8.48 -6.41
C ARG A 40 -2.32 -7.40 -5.56
N ALA A 41 -1.64 -6.94 -4.51
CA ALA A 41 -2.15 -5.86 -3.66
C ALA A 41 -2.28 -4.54 -4.42
N VAL A 42 -1.34 -4.21 -5.29
CA VAL A 42 -1.42 -3.02 -6.16
C VAL A 42 -2.62 -3.11 -7.11
N CYS A 43 -2.86 -4.27 -7.75
CA CYS A 43 -4.07 -4.49 -8.54
C CYS A 43 -5.34 -4.28 -7.71
N LEU A 44 -5.41 -4.86 -6.50
CA LEU A 44 -6.56 -4.71 -5.61
C LEU A 44 -6.83 -3.25 -5.23
N MET A 45 -5.79 -2.46 -4.95
CA MET A 45 -5.95 -1.02 -4.70
C MET A 45 -6.51 -0.28 -5.92
N ARG A 46 -5.98 -0.57 -7.12
CA ARG A 46 -6.43 0.05 -8.39
C ARG A 46 -7.85 -0.37 -8.79
N MET A 47 -8.32 -1.55 -8.36
CA MET A 47 -9.69 -2.04 -8.52
C MET A 47 -10.62 -1.66 -7.35
N ASN A 48 -10.29 -0.62 -6.57
CA ASN A 48 -11.10 -0.13 -5.46
C ASN A 48 -11.40 -1.18 -4.36
N SER A 49 -10.45 -2.09 -4.12
CA SER A 49 -10.52 -3.14 -3.08
C SER A 49 -9.39 -3.03 -2.05
N PRO A 50 -9.19 -1.87 -1.39
CA PRO A 50 -8.04 -1.63 -0.53
C PRO A 50 -7.97 -2.52 0.72
N GLN A 51 -9.11 -2.95 1.27
CA GLN A 51 -9.13 -3.87 2.43
C GLN A 51 -8.53 -5.24 2.07
N SER A 52 -8.76 -5.73 0.85
CA SER A 52 -8.15 -6.97 0.35
C SER A 52 -6.65 -6.81 0.14
N ALA A 53 -6.20 -5.63 -0.29
CA ALA A 53 -4.77 -5.31 -0.38
C ALA A 53 -4.10 -5.31 1.01
N VAL A 54 -4.74 -4.70 2.01
CA VAL A 54 -4.26 -4.76 3.41
C VAL A 54 -4.12 -6.20 3.89
N LYS A 55 -5.15 -7.04 3.68
CA LYS A 55 -5.11 -8.47 4.06
C LYS A 55 -3.97 -9.24 3.37
N THR A 56 -3.64 -8.86 2.14
CA THR A 56 -2.56 -9.50 1.36
C THR A 56 -1.17 -9.10 1.88
N LEU A 57 -0.96 -7.82 2.19
CA LEU A 57 0.36 -7.31 2.54
C LEU A 57 0.70 -7.39 4.05
N THR A 58 -0.31 -7.38 4.91
CA THR A 58 -0.13 -7.45 6.37
C THR A 58 0.74 -8.63 6.80
N PRO A 59 0.48 -9.90 6.40
CA PRO A 59 1.31 -11.03 6.84
C PRO A 59 2.75 -10.99 6.31
N ILE A 60 3.02 -10.21 5.26
CA ILE A 60 4.38 -10.01 4.72
C ILE A 60 5.14 -9.01 5.59
N VAL A 61 4.51 -7.87 5.89
CA VAL A 61 5.13 -6.79 6.68
C VAL A 61 5.18 -7.14 8.17
N PHE A 62 4.21 -7.89 8.67
CA PHE A 62 4.05 -8.33 10.06
C PHE A 62 4.01 -9.86 10.13
N PRO A 63 5.16 -10.54 10.04
CA PRO A 63 5.21 -12.00 10.01
C PRO A 63 4.79 -12.63 11.35
N GLY A 64 4.14 -13.80 11.29
CA GLY A 64 3.88 -14.64 12.47
C GLY A 64 2.99 -14.01 13.55
N SER A 65 2.03 -13.17 13.15
CA SER A 65 1.17 -12.41 14.08
C SER A 65 1.95 -11.42 14.96
N SER A 66 3.17 -11.06 14.57
CA SER A 66 3.95 -10.01 15.22
C SER A 66 3.29 -8.64 15.05
N VAL A 67 3.47 -7.78 16.04
CA VAL A 67 3.15 -6.35 15.94
C VAL A 67 4.33 -5.52 15.43
N ALA A 68 5.51 -6.13 15.29
CA ALA A 68 6.71 -5.49 14.80
C ALA A 68 6.84 -5.63 13.28
N VAL A 69 7.17 -4.52 12.62
CA VAL A 69 7.48 -4.48 11.19
C VAL A 69 8.76 -5.27 10.90
N ASN A 70 8.70 -6.17 9.93
CA ASN A 70 9.88 -6.88 9.45
C ASN A 70 10.81 -5.91 8.70
N SER A 71 12.02 -5.72 9.24
CA SER A 71 13.04 -4.83 8.67
C SER A 71 13.58 -5.30 7.32
N GLU A 72 13.52 -6.60 7.03
CA GLU A 72 14.02 -7.21 5.79
C GLU A 72 13.07 -6.99 4.60
N VAL A 73 11.81 -6.63 4.87
CA VAL A 73 10.83 -6.37 3.81
C VAL A 73 11.23 -5.08 3.07
N PRO A 74 11.27 -5.11 1.72
CA PRO A 74 11.55 -3.90 0.93
C PRO A 74 10.57 -2.78 1.23
N ASP A 75 11.08 -1.55 1.28
CA ASP A 75 10.26 -0.37 1.60
C ASP A 75 9.11 -0.15 0.61
N LYS A 76 9.27 -0.55 -0.66
CA LYS A 76 8.17 -0.55 -1.64
C LYS A 76 6.93 -1.29 -1.15
N ILE A 77 7.12 -2.47 -0.53
CA ILE A 77 6.02 -3.30 -0.02
C ILE A 77 5.39 -2.65 1.22
N LYS A 78 6.21 -2.08 2.11
CA LYS A 78 5.73 -1.32 3.28
C LYS A 78 4.91 -0.10 2.85
N LEU A 79 5.41 0.68 1.88
CA LEU A 79 4.72 1.84 1.32
C LEU A 79 3.40 1.45 0.64
N ASN A 80 3.35 0.30 -0.03
CA ASN A 80 2.10 -0.22 -0.59
C ASN A 80 1.10 -0.65 0.49
N LEU A 81 1.56 -1.23 1.60
CA LEU A 81 0.69 -1.51 2.74
C LEU A 81 0.14 -0.21 3.35
N ALA A 82 1.00 0.80 3.56
CA ALA A 82 0.57 2.11 4.05
C ALA A 82 -0.44 2.77 3.10
N THR A 83 -0.23 2.65 1.80
CA THR A 83 -1.18 3.12 0.77
C THR A 83 -2.53 2.41 0.91
N ALA A 84 -2.53 1.08 1.02
CA ALA A 84 -3.76 0.31 1.19
C ALA A 84 -4.50 0.69 2.48
N MET A 85 -3.77 0.88 3.58
CA MET A 85 -4.32 1.33 4.87
C MET A 85 -4.95 2.72 4.78
N LEU A 86 -4.29 3.68 4.12
CA LEU A 86 -4.84 5.02 3.88
C LEU A 86 -6.13 4.98 3.07
N LEU A 87 -6.16 4.17 2.00
CA LEU A 87 -7.35 3.98 1.16
C LEU A 87 -8.48 3.28 1.91
N SER A 88 -8.17 2.39 2.85
CA SER A 88 -9.17 1.71 3.68
C SER A 88 -9.61 2.53 4.91
N GLY A 89 -9.03 3.71 5.14
CA GLY A 89 -9.31 4.58 6.28
C GLY A 89 -8.48 4.30 7.54
N ASN A 90 -7.60 3.31 7.54
CA ASN A 90 -6.68 3.04 8.66
C ASN A 90 -5.46 3.97 8.60
N ILE A 91 -5.69 5.24 8.94
CA ILE A 91 -4.65 6.27 8.87
C ILE A 91 -3.57 6.05 9.94
N ALA A 92 -3.95 5.61 11.14
CA ALA A 92 -3.02 5.38 12.23
C ALA A 92 -1.96 4.34 11.85
N GLY A 93 -2.40 3.17 11.37
CA GLY A 93 -1.50 2.11 10.91
C GLY A 93 -0.63 2.55 9.73
N ALA A 94 -1.19 3.32 8.79
CA ALA A 94 -0.40 3.83 7.67
C ALA A 94 0.73 4.77 8.11
N LEU A 95 0.44 5.71 9.03
CA LEU A 95 1.43 6.64 9.55
C LEU A 95 2.51 5.94 10.37
N ASP A 96 2.15 4.87 11.07
CA ASP A 96 3.11 4.03 11.80
C ASP A 96 4.05 3.32 10.82
N ILE A 97 3.51 2.62 9.81
CA ILE A 97 4.32 1.95 8.78
C ILE A 97 5.30 2.89 8.07
N ILE A 98 4.87 4.10 7.71
CA ILE A 98 5.71 5.08 7.00
C ILE A 98 6.95 5.46 7.82
N GLN A 99 6.90 5.45 9.15
CA GLN A 99 8.06 5.74 10.00
C GLN A 99 9.16 4.67 9.90
N TYR A 100 8.80 3.44 9.50
CA TYR A 100 9.75 2.34 9.29
C TYR A 100 10.37 2.33 7.89
N CYS A 101 9.91 3.20 6.99
CA CYS A 101 10.49 3.35 5.66
C CYS A 101 11.67 4.32 5.70
N LYS A 102 12.80 3.92 5.13
CA LYS A 102 13.97 4.79 4.89
C LYS A 102 13.99 5.34 3.46
N ASP A 103 13.09 4.85 2.63
CA ASP A 103 12.96 5.24 1.23
C ASP A 103 12.61 6.72 1.04
N ASN A 104 13.38 7.37 0.17
CA ASN A 104 13.19 8.75 -0.28
C ASN A 104 12.68 8.83 -1.73
N SER A 105 12.09 7.74 -2.23
CA SER A 105 11.52 7.65 -3.57
C SER A 105 10.50 8.74 -3.88
N GLN A 106 10.26 8.96 -5.17
CA GLN A 106 9.21 9.85 -5.63
C GLN A 106 7.83 9.42 -5.10
N TYR A 107 7.60 8.12 -4.92
CA TYR A 107 6.35 7.62 -4.38
C TYR A 107 6.16 7.91 -2.89
N CYS A 108 7.20 7.70 -2.07
CA CYS A 108 7.19 8.11 -0.66
C CYS A 108 6.85 9.61 -0.51
N ASN A 109 7.43 10.44 -1.38
CA ASN A 109 7.16 11.88 -1.42
C ASN A 109 5.70 12.19 -1.82
N LYS A 110 5.16 11.52 -2.84
CA LYS A 110 3.75 11.66 -3.26
C LYS A 110 2.78 11.24 -2.16
N LEU A 111 3.08 10.14 -1.47
CA LEU A 111 2.29 9.65 -0.35
C LEU A 111 2.28 10.66 0.81
N SER A 112 3.46 11.15 1.16
CA SER A 112 3.63 12.20 2.18
C SER A 112 2.89 13.49 1.81
N ALA A 113 2.92 13.90 0.53
CA ALA A 113 2.16 15.05 0.05
C ALA A 113 0.64 14.84 0.15
N SER A 114 0.16 13.64 -0.20
CA SER A 114 -1.26 13.27 -0.08
C SER A 114 -1.74 13.31 1.37
N ILE A 115 -0.94 12.77 2.30
CA ILE A 115 -1.21 12.84 3.74
C ILE A 115 -1.23 14.29 4.22
N LYS A 116 -0.27 15.13 3.80
CA LYS A 116 -0.24 16.56 4.16
C LYS A 116 -1.49 17.29 3.65
N LYS A 117 -1.92 17.01 2.41
CA LYS A 117 -3.14 17.57 1.82
C LYS A 117 -4.38 17.14 2.59
N TRP A 118 -4.48 15.86 2.95
CA TRP A 118 -5.55 15.35 3.80
C TRP A 118 -5.55 15.98 5.21
N LYS A 119 -4.39 16.10 5.87
CA LYS A 119 -4.32 16.79 7.18
C LYS A 119 -4.84 18.23 7.10
N LYS A 120 -4.68 18.90 5.95
CA LYS A 120 -5.23 20.25 5.71
C LYS A 120 -6.75 20.27 5.58
N THR A 121 -7.40 19.19 5.18
CA THR A 121 -8.88 19.12 5.12
C THR A 121 -9.52 18.89 6.50
N LEU A 122 -8.72 18.53 7.50
CA LEU A 122 -9.21 18.29 8.85
C LEU A 122 -9.49 19.59 9.63
N PRO A 123 -10.56 19.61 10.46
CA PRO A 123 -10.77 20.64 11.47
C PRO A 123 -9.57 20.78 12.41
N LEU A 124 -9.36 21.99 12.95
CA LEU A 124 -8.23 22.28 13.85
C LEU A 124 -8.20 21.34 15.08
N TRP A 125 -9.38 21.02 15.63
CA TRP A 125 -9.49 20.08 16.75
C TRP A 125 -8.99 18.67 16.39
N SER A 126 -9.32 18.19 15.20
CA SER A 126 -8.85 16.91 14.68
C SER A 126 -7.34 16.89 14.50
N ARG A 127 -6.72 17.99 14.06
CA ARG A 127 -5.26 18.11 13.95
C ARG A 127 -4.59 18.05 15.32
N PHE A 128 -5.18 18.68 16.32
CA PHE A 128 -4.70 18.63 17.70
C PHE A 128 -4.78 17.21 18.29
N MET A 129 -5.88 16.49 18.06
CA MET A 129 -6.00 15.10 18.51
C MET A 129 -4.95 14.18 17.86
N ILE A 130 -4.68 14.34 16.55
CA ILE A 130 -3.60 13.61 15.85
C ILE A 130 -2.23 13.90 16.49
N MET A 131 -1.96 15.15 16.87
CA MET A 131 -0.72 15.53 17.54
C MET A 131 -0.54 14.83 18.90
N LEU A 132 -1.64 14.56 19.60
CA LEU A 132 -1.66 13.81 20.85
C LEU A 132 -1.72 12.28 20.65
N SER A 133 -1.57 11.77 19.42
CA SER A 133 -1.75 10.36 19.06
C SER A 133 -3.15 9.80 19.39
N ILE A 134 -4.14 10.69 19.57
CA ILE A 134 -5.54 10.34 19.78
C ILE A 134 -6.20 10.39 18.38
N LEU A 135 -6.41 9.24 17.75
CA LEU A 135 -6.89 9.15 16.36
C LEU A 135 -8.31 8.58 16.30
N PRO A 136 -9.35 9.42 16.05
CA PRO A 136 -10.73 8.96 15.92
C PRO A 136 -11.22 8.86 14.45
N TYR A 137 -10.33 8.93 13.45
CA TYR A 137 -10.76 9.11 12.06
C TYR A 137 -10.50 7.90 11.15
N ASP A 138 -11.54 7.12 10.94
CA ASP A 138 -11.61 6.06 9.92
C ASP A 138 -12.12 6.60 8.57
N LYS A 139 -11.51 7.68 8.07
CA LYS A 139 -11.87 8.24 6.75
C LYS A 139 -10.80 7.94 5.72
N PRO A 140 -11.15 7.33 4.57
CA PRO A 140 -10.22 7.13 3.47
C PRO A 140 -9.50 8.41 3.06
N VAL A 141 -8.20 8.30 2.79
CA VAL A 141 -7.39 9.37 2.22
C VAL A 141 -7.39 9.24 0.70
N ALA A 142 -7.79 10.29 -0.01
CA ALA A 142 -7.63 10.34 -1.46
C ALA A 142 -6.14 10.44 -1.80
N ILE A 143 -5.63 9.44 -2.52
CA ILE A 143 -4.24 9.38 -3.00
C ILE A 143 -4.24 9.59 -4.50
N GLU A 144 -3.33 10.44 -4.98
CA GLU A 144 -3.18 10.70 -6.42
C GLU A 144 -2.55 9.49 -7.13
N PRO A 145 -3.08 9.04 -8.29
CA PRO A 145 -2.54 7.91 -9.03
C PRO A 145 -1.07 8.08 -9.51
N PRO A 146 -0.36 6.98 -9.83
CA PRO A 146 -0.79 5.59 -9.71
C PRO A 146 -0.74 5.10 -8.25
N LEU A 147 -1.74 4.30 -7.87
CA LEU A 147 -1.76 3.66 -6.56
C LEU A 147 -0.74 2.51 -6.57
N GLY A 148 0.20 2.55 -5.63
CA GLY A 148 1.21 1.54 -5.38
C GLY A 148 2.37 1.49 -6.38
N GLU A 149 3.53 1.05 -5.88
CA GLU A 149 4.74 0.75 -6.67
C GLU A 149 4.91 -0.73 -6.97
N LEU A 150 5.53 -1.02 -8.12
CA LEU A 150 5.87 -2.38 -8.57
C LEU A 150 7.32 -2.73 -8.22
#